data_AF-A0A1F4SWZ4-F1
#
_entry.id   AF-A0A1F4SWZ4-F1
#
_cell.length_a   1.000
_cell.length_b   1.000
_cell.length_c   1.000
_cell.angle_alpha   90.00
_cell.angle_beta   90.00
_cell.angle_gamma   90.00
#
_symmetry.space_group_name_H-M   'P 1'
#
loop_
_entity.id
_entity.type
_entity.pdbx_description
1 polymer ?
#
loop_
_entity_poly.entity_id
_entity_poly.type
_entity_poly.pdbx_seq_one_letter_code
_entity_poly.pdbx_strand_id
1 'polypeptide(L)'
;MRIVLALFSAFLVGSGQMLKGEAEKGIKFMLTFYFCLPILLYVTLAFSGGLFLIVLGITVIFAIIFWGYNIWDAAKVEKTDKS
;
A
#
# COMPACT_ATOMS: atom_id res chain seq x y z
N MET A 1 22.12 2.59 0.84
CA MET A 1 20.98 2.19 -0.02
C MET A 1 19.81 1.55 0.76
N ARG A 2 20.03 0.89 1.91
CA ARG A 2 18.99 0.19 2.71
C ARG A 2 17.87 1.06 3.28
N ILE A 3 18.24 2.13 3.99
CA ILE A 3 17.29 3.11 4.53
C ILE A 3 16.53 3.81 3.40
N VAL A 4 17.20 4.03 2.28
CA VAL A 4 16.60 4.67 1.09
C VAL A 4 15.48 3.79 0.54
N LEU A 5 15.68 2.48 0.36
CA LEU A 5 14.61 1.54 -0.06
C LEU A 5 13.44 1.47 0.94
N ALA A 6 13.73 1.40 2.24
CA ALA A 6 12.70 1.37 3.27
C ALA A 6 11.91 2.69 3.30
N LEU A 7 12.59 3.84 3.20
CA LEU A 7 11.97 5.16 3.09
C LEU A 7 11.12 5.26 1.82
N PHE A 8 11.64 4.87 0.66
CA PHE A 8 10.87 4.87 -0.59
C PHE A 8 9.61 4.00 -0.47
N SER A 9 9.70 2.83 0.16
CA SER A 9 8.54 1.96 0.39
C SER A 9 7.55 2.55 1.40
N ALA A 10 8.02 3.34 2.37
CA ALA A 10 7.16 4.04 3.32
C ALA A 10 6.42 5.22 2.67
N PHE A 11 7.04 5.94 1.73
CA PHE A 11 6.42 7.06 1.02
C PHE A 11 5.60 6.64 -0.21
N LEU A 12 6.03 5.59 -0.91
CA LEU A 12 5.40 5.06 -2.11
C LEU A 12 5.05 3.59 -1.92
N VAL A 13 3.77 3.31 -1.64
CA VAL A 13 3.25 1.94 -1.49
C VAL A 13 3.50 1.15 -2.76
N GLY A 14 4.03 -0.07 -2.65
CA GLY A 14 4.34 -0.94 -3.80
C GLY A 14 5.74 -0.76 -4.41
N SER A 15 6.42 0.37 -4.17
CA SER A 15 7.77 0.60 -4.69
C SER A 15 8.80 -0.41 -4.15
N GLY A 16 8.67 -0.78 -2.87
CA GLY A 16 9.54 -1.76 -2.23
C GLY A 16 9.50 -3.12 -2.90
N GLN A 17 8.33 -3.55 -3.41
CA GLN A 17 8.15 -4.80 -4.15
C GLN A 17 8.77 -4.74 -5.55
N MET A 18 8.58 -3.62 -6.26
CA MET A 18 9.16 -3.43 -7.60
C MET A 18 10.67 -3.50 -7.56
N LEU A 19 11.29 -2.92 -6.52
CA LEU A 19 12.73 -2.96 -6.34
C LEU A 19 13.28 -4.35 -5.99
N LYS A 20 12.44 -5.29 -5.55
CA LYS A 20 12.82 -6.72 -5.39
C LYS A 20 12.80 -7.51 -6.70
N GLY A 21 12.33 -6.91 -7.79
CA GLY A 21 11.97 -7.63 -9.00
C GLY A 21 10.53 -8.19 -8.99
N GLU A 22 9.76 -8.01 -7.91
CA GLU A 22 8.34 -8.39 -7.84
C GLU A 22 7.43 -7.28 -8.42
N ALA A 23 7.71 -6.87 -9.66
CA ALA A 23 7.06 -5.73 -10.30
C ALA A 23 5.52 -5.85 -10.36
N GLU A 24 5.00 -7.02 -10.73
CA GLU A 24 3.54 -7.25 -10.81
C GLU A 24 2.86 -7.04 -9.45
N LYS A 25 3.45 -7.55 -8.37
CA LYS A 25 2.93 -7.37 -7.01
C LYS A 25 3.02 -5.91 -6.61
N GLY A 26 4.14 -5.23 -6.87
CA GLY A 26 4.28 -3.80 -6.59
C GLY A 26 3.24 -2.94 -7.29
N ILE A 27 2.96 -3.23 -8.57
CA ILE A 27 1.90 -2.55 -9.34
C ILE A 27 0.53 -2.79 -8.70
N LYS A 28 0.20 -4.03 -8.30
CA LYS A 28 -1.06 -4.34 -7.61
C LYS A 28 -1.19 -3.57 -6.30
N PHE A 29 -0.10 -3.46 -5.52
CA PHE A 29 -0.06 -2.66 -4.30
C PHE A 29 -0.33 -1.17 -4.57
N MET A 30 0.34 -0.60 -5.58
CA MET A 30 0.11 0.78 -6.00
C MET A 30 -1.33 1.02 -6.45
N LEU A 31 -1.86 0.20 -7.35
CA LEU A 31 -3.23 0.34 -7.86
C LEU A 31 -4.26 0.22 -6.74
N THR A 32 -4.07 -0.72 -5.82
CA THR A 32 -5.01 -0.90 -4.71
C THR A 32 -5.02 0.34 -3.82
N PHE A 33 -3.85 0.82 -3.42
CA PHE A 33 -3.72 1.90 -2.44
C PHE A 33 -4.07 3.28 -3.02
N TYR A 34 -3.61 3.58 -4.24
CA TYR A 34 -3.75 4.90 -4.86
C TYR A 34 -4.95 5.03 -5.80
N PHE A 35 -5.54 3.92 -6.25
CA PHE A 35 -6.74 3.95 -7.12
C PHE A 35 -7.95 3.28 -6.48
N CYS A 36 -7.89 1.97 -6.15
CA CYS A 36 -9.09 1.26 -5.67
C CYS A 36 -9.66 1.86 -4.38
N LEU A 37 -8.82 2.12 -3.37
CA LEU A 37 -9.29 2.70 -2.11
C LEU A 37 -9.92 4.09 -2.32
N PRO A 38 -9.28 5.05 -3.02
CA PRO A 38 -9.94 6.32 -3.34
C PRO A 38 -11.22 6.18 -4.15
N ILE A 39 -11.25 5.34 -5.19
CA ILE A 39 -12.44 5.11 -6.01
C ILE A 39 -13.58 4.59 -5.15
N LEU A 40 -13.32 3.62 -4.27
CA LEU A 40 -14.32 3.10 -3.34
C LEU A 40 -14.88 4.21 -2.44
N LEU A 41 -14.02 5.09 -1.92
CA LEU A 41 -14.44 6.22 -1.10
C LEU A 41 -15.28 7.23 -1.90
N TYR A 42 -14.88 7.57 -3.12
CA TYR A 42 -15.65 8.50 -3.96
C TYR A 42 -17.00 7.93 -4.39
N VAL A 43 -17.04 6.66 -4.79
CA VAL A 43 -18.27 5.97 -5.16
C VAL A 43 -19.22 5.97 -3.96
N THR A 44 -18.74 5.57 -2.79
CA THR A 44 -19.60 5.51 -1.59
C THR A 44 -20.08 6.88 -1.13
N LEU A 45 -19.25 7.91 -1.25
CA LEU A 45 -19.65 9.31 -1.02
C LEU A 45 -20.75 9.77 -1.97
N ALA A 46 -20.67 9.40 -3.25
CA ALA A 46 -21.67 9.76 -4.25
C ALA A 46 -23.05 9.11 -4.00
N PHE A 47 -23.09 7.94 -3.36
CA PHE A 47 -24.33 7.24 -3.03
C PHE A 47 -24.94 7.69 -1.70
N SER A 48 -24.14 7.80 -0.63
CA SER A 48 -24.64 8.16 0.70
C SER A 48 -23.52 8.60 1.64
N GLY A 49 -23.69 9.76 2.27
CA GLY A 49 -22.75 10.26 3.28
C GLY A 49 -22.63 9.36 4.51
N GLY A 50 -23.71 8.69 4.93
CA GLY A 50 -23.68 7.76 6.07
C GLY A 50 -22.88 6.49 5.76
N LEU A 51 -23.09 5.92 4.57
CA LEU A 51 -22.35 4.75 4.10
C LEU A 51 -20.86 5.10 3.89
N PHE A 52 -20.57 6.30 3.37
CA PHE A 52 -19.22 6.81 3.23
C PHE A 52 -18.45 6.81 4.56
N LEU A 53 -19.03 7.28 5.66
CA LEU A 53 -18.32 7.30 6.95
C LEU A 53 -17.93 5.91 7.44
N ILE A 54 -18.81 4.92 7.25
CA ILE A 54 -18.54 3.52 7.60
C ILE A 54 -17.40 2.99 6.73
N VAL A 55 -17.49 3.18 5.41
CA VAL A 55 -16.48 2.69 4.46
C VAL A 55 -15.14 3.41 4.65
N LEU A 56 -15.16 4.70 4.97
CA LEU A 56 -13.97 5.49 5.31
C LEU A 56 -13.26 4.90 6.54
N GLY A 57 -14.00 4.61 7.61
CA GLY A 57 -13.44 3.99 8.81
C GLY A 57 -12.75 2.65 8.51
N ILE A 58 -13.43 1.77 7.76
CA ILE A 58 -12.87 0.48 7.34
C ILE A 58 -11.64 0.68 6.45
N THR A 59 -11.72 1.61 5.49
CA THR A 59 -10.64 1.90 4.53
C THR A 59 -9.40 2.43 5.23
N VAL A 60 -9.54 3.28 6.25
CA VAL A 60 -8.39 3.79 7.03
C VAL A 60 -7.69 2.65 7.76
N ILE A 61 -8.43 1.78 8.44
CA ILE A 61 -7.85 0.62 9.13
C ILE A 61 -7.13 -0.29 8.12
N PHE A 62 -7.78 -0.57 6.99
CA PHE A 62 -7.19 -1.40 5.94
C PHE A 62 -5.94 -0.77 5.33
N ALA A 63 -5.95 0.54 5.08
CA ALA A 63 -4.81 1.28 4.55
C ALA A 63 -3.61 1.21 5.51
N ILE A 64 -3.82 1.35 6.82
CA ILE A 64 -2.74 1.23 7.81
C ILE A 64 -2.13 -0.19 7.80
N ILE A 65 -2.98 -1.22 7.83
CA ILE A 65 -2.52 -2.63 7.80
C ILE A 65 -1.75 -2.91 6.49
N PHE A 66 -2.30 -2.48 5.36
CA PHE A 66 -1.73 -2.70 4.04
C PHE A 66 -0.39 -1.97 3.87
N TRP A 67 -0.31 -0.74 4.38
CA TRP A 67 0.91 0.05 4.38
C TRP A 67 1.99 -0.57 5.28
N GLY A 68 1.63 -1.00 6.48
CA GLY A 68 2.53 -1.71 7.40
C GLY A 68 3.06 -3.01 6.79
N TYR A 69 2.21 -3.79 6.13
CA TYR A 69 2.63 -4.98 5.38
C TYR A 69 3.62 -4.63 4.26
N ASN A 70 3.37 -3.57 3.48
CA ASN A 70 4.27 -3.13 2.43
C ASN A 70 5.66 -2.75 2.96
N ILE A 71 5.73 -2.01 4.07
CA ILE A 71 7.01 -1.65 4.71
C ILE A 71 7.72 -2.90 5.25
N TRP A 72 7.00 -3.75 5.98
CA TRP A 72 7.56 -4.98 6.55
C TRP A 72 8.11 -5.91 5.47
N ASP A 73 7.37 -6.08 4.39
CA ASP A 73 7.82 -6.91 3.29
C ASP A 73 9.04 -6.27 2.60
N ALA A 74 9.03 -4.96 2.34
CA ALA A 74 10.20 -4.26 1.80
C ALA A 74 11.45 -4.42 2.70
N ALA A 75 11.28 -4.43 4.02
CA ALA A 75 12.37 -4.68 4.97
C ALA A 75 12.96 -6.10 4.86
N LYS A 76 12.18 -7.13 4.47
CA LYS A 76 12.70 -8.50 4.36
C LYS A 76 13.67 -8.76 3.20
N VAL A 77 13.72 -7.90 2.19
CA VAL A 77 14.74 -7.93 1.12
C VAL A 77 16.15 -7.95 1.69
N GLU A 78 16.31 -7.31 2.86
CA GLU A 78 17.53 -7.26 3.66
C GLU A 78 18.20 -8.61 3.92
N LYS A 79 17.45 -9.73 3.90
CA LYS A 79 17.97 -11.04 4.32
C LYS A 79 18.48 -11.94 3.18
N THR A 80 18.03 -11.76 1.94
CA THR A 80 18.29 -12.73 0.87
C THR A 80 19.54 -12.42 0.05
N ASP A 81 19.99 -11.17 0.02
CA ASP A 81 21.16 -10.71 -0.76
C ASP A 81 22.51 -10.95 -0.05
N LYS A 82 22.53 -11.90 0.89
CA LYS A 82 23.70 -12.29 1.70
C LYS A 82 24.01 -13.79 1.62
N SER A 83 23.31 -14.55 0.79
CA SER A 83 23.56 -15.98 0.55
C SER A 83 24.39 -16.19 -0.69
#